data_AF-A0A6C0Y3J1-F1
#
_entry.id   AF-A0A6C0Y3J1-F1
#
_cell.length_a   1.000
_cell.length_b   1.000
_cell.length_c   1.000
_cell.angle_alpha   90.00
_cell.angle_beta   90.00
_cell.angle_gamma   90.00
#
_symmetry.space_group_name_H-M   'P 1'
#
loop_
_entity.id
_entity.type
_entity.pdbx_description
1 polymer ?
#
loop_
_entity_poly.entity_id
_entity_poly.type
_entity_poly.pdbx_seq_one_letter_code
_entity_poly.pdbx_strand_id
1 'polypeptide(L)'
;MTEIQLTNVQFAQLQLDNLVAKDKPYIESWSAGDVGSFNAIVNAVDYDNEFTFDMRGWSRQRVKSGTGAMIEVNEMNADQLYHLFTCYLSGLPSGVVTSLGEVS
;
A
#
# COMPACT_ATOMS: atom_id res chain seq x y z
N MET A 1 3.82 -11.02 -14.77
CA MET A 1 3.02 -10.28 -13.76
C MET A 1 1.68 -9.93 -14.39
N THR A 2 0.55 -10.06 -13.69
CA THR A 2 -0.71 -9.52 -14.22
C THR A 2 -0.71 -7.99 -14.10
N GLU A 3 -1.51 -7.30 -14.91
CA GLU A 3 -1.64 -5.83 -14.85
C GLU A 3 -2.03 -5.35 -13.44
N ILE A 4 -2.96 -6.06 -12.78
CA ILE A 4 -3.39 -5.76 -11.40
C ILE A 4 -2.26 -5.92 -10.39
N GLN A 5 -1.43 -6.97 -10.53
CA GLN A 5 -0.27 -7.15 -9.66
C GLN A 5 0.75 -6.03 -9.85
N LEU A 6 0.99 -5.60 -11.09
CA LEU A 6 1.90 -4.50 -11.38
C LEU A 6 1.41 -3.18 -10.77
N THR A 7 0.12 -2.87 -10.89
CA THR A 7 -0.47 -1.67 -10.29
C THR A 7 -0.29 -1.65 -8.77
N ASN A 8 -0.53 -2.78 -8.09
CA ASN A 8 -0.35 -2.86 -6.64
C ASN A 8 1.11 -2.66 -6.23
N VAL A 9 2.05 -3.22 -6.98
CA VAL A 9 3.49 -3.04 -6.75
C VAL A 9 3.90 -1.58 -6.92
N GLN A 10 3.50 -0.95 -8.02
CA GLN A 10 3.79 0.47 -8.28
C GLN A 10 3.21 1.38 -7.20
N PHE A 11 1.97 1.09 -6.77
CA PHE A 11 1.36 1.81 -5.66
C PHE A 11 2.17 1.65 -4.36
N ALA A 12 2.52 0.41 -3.97
CA ALA A 12 3.30 0.16 -2.76
C ALA A 12 4.67 0.86 -2.79
N GLN A 13 5.37 0.81 -3.93
CA GLN A 13 6.66 1.48 -4.10
C GLN A 13 6.52 3.01 -3.98
N LEU A 14 5.52 3.60 -4.63
CA LEU A 14 5.24 5.03 -4.52
C LEU A 14 4.96 5.46 -3.08
N GLN A 15 4.22 4.65 -2.32
CA GLN A 15 3.95 4.97 -0.91
C GLN A 15 5.22 4.90 -0.06
N LEU A 16 6.11 3.93 -0.30
CA LEU A 16 7.41 3.87 0.37
C LEU A 16 8.30 5.07 0.03
N ASP A 17 8.37 5.44 -1.26
CA ASP A 17 9.15 6.60 -1.70
C ASP A 17 8.64 7.88 -1.02
N ASN A 18 7.32 8.05 -0.92
CA ASN A 18 6.71 9.17 -0.21
C ASN A 18 7.02 9.15 1.30
N LEU A 19 6.95 7.98 1.95
CA LEU A 19 7.25 7.82 3.39
C LEU A 19 8.69 8.19 3.74
N VAL A 20 9.62 7.96 2.81
CA VAL A 20 11.05 8.28 2.95
C VAL A 20 11.35 9.73 2.58
N ALA A 21 10.71 10.26 1.53
CA ALA A 21 11.06 11.56 0.97
C ALA A 21 10.34 12.75 1.62
N LYS A 22 9.15 12.54 2.22
CA LYS A 22 8.32 13.62 2.77
C LYS A 22 8.51 13.78 4.27
N ASP A 23 8.64 15.03 4.71
CA ASP A 23 8.56 15.40 6.12
C ASP A 23 7.16 15.15 6.67
N LYS A 24 7.08 14.62 7.89
CA LYS A 24 5.82 14.30 8.57
C LYS A 24 5.39 15.49 9.45
N PRO A 25 4.07 15.76 9.59
CA PRO A 25 2.97 15.07 8.94
C PRO A 25 2.72 15.54 7.50
N TYR A 26 2.16 14.66 6.68
CA TYR A 26 1.69 15.01 5.33
C TYR A 26 0.39 14.28 4.98
N ILE A 27 -0.34 14.77 3.97
CA ILE A 27 -1.55 14.12 3.48
C ILE A 27 -1.24 13.32 2.21
N GLU A 28 -1.58 12.04 2.21
CA GLU A 28 -1.75 11.27 0.98
C GLU A 28 -3.18 11.41 0.47
N SER A 29 -3.31 11.69 -0.82
CA SER A 29 -4.59 11.72 -1.51
C SER A 29 -4.66 10.56 -2.47
N TRP A 30 -5.49 9.58 -2.13
CA TRP A 30 -5.65 8.34 -2.88
C TRP A 30 -6.93 8.38 -3.70
N SER A 31 -6.80 8.05 -4.99
CA SER A 31 -7.95 7.78 -5.85
C SER A 31 -8.70 6.52 -5.39
N ALA A 32 -9.87 6.26 -5.98
CA ALA A 32 -10.59 5.00 -5.73
C ALA A 32 -9.76 3.77 -6.17
N GLY A 33 -8.95 3.90 -7.23
CA GLY A 33 -8.04 2.84 -7.69
C GLY A 33 -6.90 2.58 -6.72
N ASP A 34 -6.33 3.64 -6.14
CA ASP A 34 -5.29 3.56 -5.10
C ASP A 34 -5.81 2.86 -3.84
N VAL A 35 -7.03 3.20 -3.41
CA VAL A 35 -7.70 2.51 -2.31
C VAL A 35 -7.94 1.03 -2.62
N GLY A 36 -8.26 0.69 -3.88
CA GLY A 36 -8.33 -0.69 -4.35
C GLY A 36 -7.00 -1.43 -4.22
N SER A 37 -5.91 -0.78 -4.60
CA SER A 37 -4.55 -1.32 -4.49
C SER A 37 -4.14 -1.52 -3.03
N PHE A 38 -4.37 -0.51 -2.18
CA PHE A 38 -4.16 -0.61 -0.74
C PHE A 38 -4.97 -1.75 -0.11
N ASN A 39 -6.25 -1.88 -0.47
CA ASN A 39 -7.10 -2.97 0.00
C ASN A 39 -6.55 -4.34 -0.42
N ALA A 40 -6.07 -4.49 -1.66
CA ALA A 40 -5.47 -5.74 -2.12
C ALA A 40 -4.19 -6.06 -1.32
N ILE A 41 -3.34 -5.06 -1.08
CA ILE A 41 -2.07 -5.20 -0.34
C ILE A 41 -2.32 -5.65 1.10
N VAL A 42 -3.18 -4.95 1.84
CA VAL A 42 -3.43 -5.24 3.26
C VAL A 42 -4.09 -6.61 3.48
N ASN A 43 -4.77 -7.15 2.46
CA ASN A 43 -5.30 -8.52 2.48
C ASN A 43 -4.30 -9.58 1.99
N ALA A 44 -3.15 -9.18 1.43
CA ALA A 44 -2.14 -10.08 0.91
C ALA A 44 -0.98 -10.33 1.88
N VAL A 45 -0.77 -9.47 2.88
CA VAL A 45 0.28 -9.66 3.90
C VAL A 45 -0.14 -10.70 4.94
N ASP A 46 0.82 -11.54 5.34
CA ASP A 46 0.63 -12.64 6.30
C ASP A 46 1.01 -12.20 7.72
N TYR A 47 0.42 -11.09 8.18
CA TYR A 47 0.50 -10.67 9.58
C TYR A 47 -0.73 -9.86 9.98
N ASP A 48 -1.16 -10.06 11.22
CA ASP A 48 -2.37 -9.46 11.78
C ASP A 48 -2.04 -8.68 13.04
N ASN A 49 -2.42 -7.40 13.05
CA ASN A 49 -2.39 -6.53 14.22
C ASN A 49 -3.60 -5.57 14.16
N GLU A 50 -3.79 -4.76 15.20
CA GLU A 50 -4.90 -3.81 15.28
C GLU A 50 -4.94 -2.88 14.05
N PHE A 51 -3.77 -2.41 13.60
CA PHE A 51 -3.66 -1.56 12.41
C PHE A 51 -4.12 -2.27 11.14
N THR A 52 -3.65 -3.48 10.83
CA THR A 52 -4.06 -4.20 9.61
C THR A 52 -5.53 -4.60 9.66
N PHE A 53 -6.07 -4.92 10.84
CA PHE A 53 -7.49 -5.18 11.05
C PHE A 53 -8.35 -3.94 10.71
N ASP A 54 -8.02 -2.78 11.29
CA ASP A 54 -8.73 -1.54 11.05
C ASP A 54 -8.64 -1.09 9.59
N MET A 55 -7.44 -1.17 9.02
CA MET A 55 -7.19 -0.77 7.63
C MET A 55 -7.93 -1.65 6.63
N ARG A 56 -8.05 -2.97 6.88
CA ARG A 56 -8.89 -3.86 6.05
C ARG A 56 -10.36 -3.47 6.10
N GLY A 57 -10.88 -3.17 7.29
CA GLY A 57 -12.26 -2.74 7.47
C GLY A 57 -12.54 -1.44 6.71
N TRP A 58 -11.69 -0.44 6.94
CA TRP A 58 -11.76 0.88 6.33
C TRP A 58 -11.63 0.84 4.80
N SER A 59 -10.61 0.16 4.27
CA SER A 59 -10.36 0.09 2.82
C SER A 59 -11.48 -0.64 2.10
N ARG A 60 -11.98 -1.74 2.68
CA ARG A 60 -13.09 -2.51 2.11
C ARG A 60 -14.37 -1.68 1.99
N GLN A 61 -14.67 -0.84 2.98
CA GLN A 61 -15.83 0.04 2.92
C GLN A 61 -15.71 1.03 1.76
N ARG A 62 -14.55 1.67 1.59
CA ARG A 62 -14.30 2.61 0.50
C ARG A 62 -14.33 1.96 -0.88
N VAL A 63 -13.74 0.77 -1.02
CA VAL A 63 -13.83 -0.02 -2.27
C VAL A 63 -15.29 -0.30 -2.62
N LYS A 64 -16.11 -0.73 -1.65
CA LYS A 64 -17.55 -0.96 -1.88
C LYS A 64 -18.30 0.31 -2.29
N SER A 65 -17.92 1.46 -1.73
CA SER A 65 -18.50 2.75 -2.07
C SER A 65 -17.93 3.36 -3.36
N GLY A 66 -16.86 2.80 -3.93
CA GLY A 66 -16.16 3.37 -5.08
C GLY A 66 -15.49 4.72 -4.79
N THR A 67 -15.09 4.98 -3.53
CA THR A 67 -14.54 6.27 -3.11
C THR A 67 -13.03 6.22 -2.88
N GLY A 68 -12.36 7.33 -3.20
CA GLY A 68 -10.97 7.57 -2.82
C GLY A 68 -10.81 7.83 -1.32
N ALA A 69 -9.63 8.24 -0.89
CA ALA A 69 -9.31 8.52 0.51
C ALA A 69 -8.31 9.67 0.65
N MET A 70 -8.35 10.32 1.81
CA MET A 70 -7.23 11.12 2.29
C MET A 70 -6.73 10.49 3.59
N ILE A 71 -5.43 10.26 3.69
CA ILE A 71 -4.77 9.76 4.89
C ILE A 71 -3.76 10.79 5.35
N GLU A 72 -3.87 11.23 6.60
CA GLU A 72 -2.77 11.92 7.25
C GLU A 72 -1.72 10.88 7.67
N VAL A 73 -0.52 11.01 7.12
CA VAL A 73 0.64 10.23 7.51
C VAL A 73 1.42 11.03 8.55
N ASN A 74 1.61 10.44 9.71
CA ASN A 74 2.30 11.06 10.84
C ASN A 74 3.10 10.00 11.63
N GLU A 75 3.77 10.42 12.71
CA GLU A 75 4.61 9.53 13.53
C GLU A 75 3.87 8.33 14.13
N MET A 76 2.53 8.37 14.23
CA MET A 76 1.76 7.27 14.80
C MET A 76 1.50 6.13 13.81
N ASN A 77 1.47 6.41 12.50
CA ASN A 77 1.09 5.43 11.48
C ASN A 77 2.15 5.21 10.39
N ALA A 78 3.16 6.08 10.28
CA ALA A 78 4.16 6.00 9.22
C ALA A 78 4.93 4.68 9.26
N ASP A 79 5.37 4.24 10.44
CA ASP A 79 6.10 2.97 10.60
C ASP A 79 5.21 1.76 10.26
N GLN A 80 3.92 1.83 10.58
CA GLN A 80 2.96 0.77 10.28
C GLN A 80 2.71 0.65 8.77
N LEU A 81 2.58 1.79 8.09
CA LEU A 81 2.46 1.86 6.63
C LEU A 81 3.75 1.38 5.95
N TYR A 82 4.91 1.83 6.44
CA TYR A 82 6.21 1.42 5.90
C TYR A 82 6.40 -0.10 6.02
N HIS A 83 6.10 -0.65 7.20
CA HIS A 83 6.19 -2.09 7.44
C HIS A 83 5.23 -2.86 6.53
N LEU A 84 3.98 -2.40 6.39
CA LEU A 84 2.97 -3.01 5.52
C LEU A 84 3.44 -3.11 4.07
N PHE A 85 3.87 -2.00 3.48
CA PHE A 85 4.31 -1.99 2.08
C PHE A 85 5.59 -2.79 1.88
N THR A 86 6.53 -2.72 2.82
CA THR A 86 7.77 -3.51 2.77
C THR A 86 7.49 -5.01 2.84
N CYS A 87 6.62 -5.45 3.75
CA CYS A 87 6.23 -6.86 3.87
C CYS A 87 5.53 -7.35 2.61
N TYR A 88 4.64 -6.54 2.03
CA TYR A 88 3.98 -6.88 0.78
C TYR A 88 4.97 -7.12 -0.35
N LEU A 89 5.89 -6.17 -0.59
CA LEU A 89 6.89 -6.29 -1.64
C LEU A 89 7.87 -7.45 -1.41
N SER A 90 8.28 -7.66 -0.15
CA SER A 90 9.19 -8.75 0.22
C SER A 90 8.55 -10.13 0.11
N GLY A 91 7.23 -10.22 0.23
CA GLY A 91 6.47 -11.47 0.06
C GLY A 91 6.23 -11.88 -1.39
N LEU A 92 6.60 -11.05 -2.37
CA LEU A 92 6.41 -11.38 -3.78
C LEU A 92 7.40 -12.46 -4.25
N PRO A 93 6.98 -13.37 -5.14
CA PRO A 93 7.90 -14.35 -5.73
C PRO A 93 9.10 -13.65 -6.38
N SER A 94 10.29 -14.25 -6.27
CA SER A 94 11.53 -13.66 -6.81
C SER A 94 11.44 -13.26 -8.29
N GLY A 95 10.73 -14.03 -9.12
CA GLY A 95 10.51 -13.69 -10.54
C GLY A 95 9.68 -12.43 -10.78
N VAL A 96 8.81 -12.04 -9.84
CA VAL A 96 8.06 -10.77 -9.86
C VAL A 96 9.01 -9.62 -9.55
N VAL A 97 9.89 -9.78 -8.55
CA VAL A 97 10.89 -8.78 -8.16
C VAL A 97 11.91 -8.53 -9.29
N THR A 98 12.42 -9.58 -9.93
CA THR A 98 13.37 -9.45 -11.06
C THR A 98 12.77 -8.66 -12.21
N SER A 99 11.49 -8.88 -12.54
CA SER A 99 10.80 -8.16 -13.61
C SER A 99 10.59 -6.67 -13.32
N LEU A 100 10.77 -6.19 -12.08
CA LEU A 100 10.72 -4.76 -11.76
C LEU A 100 12.05 -4.06 -12.05
N GLY A 101 13.17 -4.76 -11.92
CA GLY A 101 14.51 -4.23 -12.21
C GLY A 101 14.84 -4.20 -13.70
N GLU A 102 14.09 -4.89 -14.55
CA GLU A 102 14.26 -4.87 -16.01
C GLU A 102 13.49 -3.72 -16.70
N VAL A 103 12.66 -2.99 -15.96
CA VAL A 103 11.83 -1.88 -16.48
C VAL A 103 12.36 -0.52 -16.01
N SER A 104 13.53 -0.48 -15.36
CA SER A 104 14.24 0.75 -14.94
C SER A 104 15.28 1.21 -15.96
#